data_AF-A0A3M7KVH3-F1
#
_entry.id   AF-A0A3M7KVH3-F1
#
_cell.length_a   1.000
_cell.length_b   1.000
_cell.length_c   1.000
_cell.angle_alpha   90.00
_cell.angle_beta   90.00
_cell.angle_gamma   90.00
#
_symmetry.space_group_name_H-M   'P 1'
#
loop_
_entity.id
_entity.type
_entity.pdbx_description
1 polymer ?
#
loop_
_entity_poly.entity_id
_entity_poly.type
_entity_poly.pdbx_seq_one_letter_code
_entity_poly.pdbx_strand_id
1 'polypeptide(L)'
;MARLAADLGLARLVSFRVEHCAHAYGLALEAAAGWKLVFSGDTRPCEAVRDAARGATLLVHEATFEDELAEEALAKNHCTTSEAVDTAAAAGAYRTVLTHFSQRYPKIPVIDANFQGSVGIAFDLMRINLVDLPRLPSLVPKLKLLFAEPEDAGVGDD
;
A
#
# COMPACT_ATOMS: atom_id res chain seq x y z
N MET A 1 -21.09 -14.73 -9.12
CA MET A 1 -19.82 -14.63 -8.39
C MET A 1 -19.12 -15.96 -8.22
N ALA A 2 -19.76 -17.02 -7.71
CA ALA A 2 -19.10 -18.33 -7.52
C ALA A 2 -18.47 -18.94 -8.80
N ARG A 3 -19.17 -18.87 -9.94
CA ARG A 3 -18.64 -19.37 -11.23
C ARG A 3 -17.43 -18.56 -11.73
N LEU A 4 -17.48 -17.23 -11.61
CA LEU A 4 -16.40 -16.33 -11.98
C LEU A 4 -15.14 -16.54 -11.12
N ALA A 5 -15.33 -16.76 -9.80
CA ALA A 5 -14.22 -17.06 -8.91
C ALA A 5 -13.52 -18.37 -9.30
N ALA A 6 -14.30 -19.43 -9.58
CA ALA A 6 -13.75 -20.72 -9.99
C ALA A 6 -12.98 -20.64 -11.32
N ASP A 7 -13.52 -19.94 -12.32
CA ASP A 7 -12.87 -19.77 -13.63
C ASP A 7 -11.53 -19.00 -13.53
N LEU A 8 -11.36 -18.17 -12.49
CA LEU A 8 -10.15 -17.41 -12.20
C LEU A 8 -9.21 -18.12 -11.19
N GLY A 9 -9.53 -19.34 -10.76
CA GLY A 9 -8.76 -20.05 -9.73
C GLY A 9 -8.87 -19.44 -8.32
N LEU A 10 -9.90 -18.63 -8.06
CA LEU A 10 -10.18 -18.00 -6.79
C LEU A 10 -11.13 -18.86 -5.94
N ALA A 11 -10.78 -19.04 -4.67
CA ALA A 11 -11.70 -19.59 -3.67
C ALA A 11 -12.74 -18.54 -3.26
N ARG A 12 -12.35 -17.26 -3.22
CA ARG A 12 -13.23 -16.16 -2.82
C ARG A 12 -12.83 -14.85 -3.51
N LEU A 13 -13.84 -14.09 -3.92
CA LEU A 13 -13.72 -12.75 -4.48
C LEU A 13 -14.83 -11.88 -3.87
N VAL A 14 -14.47 -10.89 -3.06
CA VAL A 14 -15.44 -10.01 -2.40
C VAL A 14 -15.02 -8.57 -2.47
N SER A 15 -15.98 -7.67 -2.66
CA SER A 15 -15.81 -6.25 -2.37
C SER A 15 -16.35 -5.93 -0.98
N PHE A 16 -15.80 -4.89 -0.35
CA PHE A 16 -16.23 -4.38 0.94
C PHE A 16 -16.24 -2.86 0.90
N ARG A 17 -17.15 -2.22 1.67
CA ARG A 17 -17.22 -0.75 1.71
C ARG A 17 -16.03 -0.19 2.48
N VAL A 18 -15.57 0.97 2.03
CA VAL A 18 -14.47 1.73 2.64
C VAL A 18 -14.91 3.17 2.89
N GLU A 19 -14.08 3.93 3.62
CA GLU A 19 -14.39 5.29 4.05
C GLU A 19 -13.81 6.31 3.06
N HIS A 20 -14.56 6.67 2.01
CA HIS A 20 -14.11 7.67 1.03
C HIS A 20 -15.25 8.53 0.45
N CYS A 21 -15.99 7.98 -0.50
CA CYS A 21 -17.17 8.59 -1.10
C CYS A 21 -18.31 7.56 -1.20
N ALA A 22 -19.49 7.99 -1.63
CA ALA A 22 -20.60 7.07 -1.84
C ALA A 22 -20.20 6.00 -2.85
N HIS A 23 -20.45 4.73 -2.51
CA HIS A 23 -20.10 3.59 -3.36
C HIS A 23 -18.58 3.40 -3.58
N ALA A 24 -17.75 3.77 -2.60
CA ALA A 24 -16.35 3.37 -2.54
C ALA A 24 -16.18 1.95 -1.97
N TYR A 25 -15.27 1.18 -2.57
CA TYR A 25 -15.03 -0.21 -2.21
C TYR A 25 -13.54 -0.59 -2.26
N GLY A 26 -13.14 -1.44 -1.32
CA GLY A 26 -11.96 -2.27 -1.44
C GLY A 26 -12.31 -3.65 -2.00
N LEU A 27 -11.29 -4.41 -2.39
CA LEU A 27 -11.41 -5.75 -2.98
C LEU A 27 -10.52 -6.74 -2.23
N ALA A 28 -11.04 -7.91 -1.92
CA ALA A 28 -10.27 -9.03 -1.38
C ALA A 28 -10.41 -10.25 -2.30
N LEU A 29 -9.27 -10.81 -2.68
CA LEU A 29 -9.14 -12.00 -3.50
C LEU A 29 -8.41 -13.07 -2.70
N GLU A 30 -9.01 -14.24 -2.58
CA GLU A 30 -8.38 -15.42 -1.99
C GLU A 30 -8.30 -16.50 -3.06
N ALA A 31 -7.09 -16.89 -3.40
CA ALA A 31 -6.86 -17.93 -4.39
C ALA A 31 -7.05 -19.31 -3.79
N ALA A 32 -7.52 -20.26 -4.61
CA ALA A 32 -7.52 -21.67 -4.23
C ALA A 32 -6.10 -22.20 -3.93
N ALA A 33 -5.07 -21.54 -4.46
CA ALA A 33 -3.66 -21.81 -4.20
C ALA A 33 -3.14 -21.29 -2.84
N GLY A 34 -3.99 -20.63 -2.04
CA GLY A 34 -3.67 -20.26 -0.65
C GLY A 34 -3.07 -18.86 -0.45
N TRP A 35 -2.90 -18.05 -1.50
CA TRP A 35 -2.54 -16.64 -1.36
C TRP A 35 -3.77 -15.74 -1.26
N LYS A 36 -3.59 -14.61 -0.59
CA LYS A 36 -4.63 -13.59 -0.41
C LYS A 36 -4.09 -12.20 -0.80
N LEU A 37 -4.81 -11.54 -1.70
CA LEU A 37 -4.53 -10.16 -2.12
C LEU A 37 -5.67 -9.26 -1.67
N VAL A 38 -5.34 -8.12 -1.09
CA VAL A 38 -6.30 -7.07 -0.76
C VAL A 38 -5.88 -5.77 -1.44
N PHE A 39 -6.84 -5.10 -2.06
CA PHE A 39 -6.69 -3.79 -2.66
C PHE A 39 -7.62 -2.84 -1.91
N SER A 40 -7.07 -1.78 -1.30
CA SER A 40 -7.85 -0.87 -0.45
C SER A 40 -8.88 -0.07 -1.24
N GLY A 41 -8.56 0.29 -2.49
CA GLY A 41 -9.18 1.47 -3.12
C GLY A 41 -8.74 2.75 -2.42
N ASP A 42 -9.45 3.85 -2.67
CA ASP A 42 -9.27 5.11 -1.97
C ASP A 42 -10.06 5.06 -0.67
N THR A 43 -9.44 5.44 0.45
CA THR A 43 -10.04 5.30 1.78
C THR A 43 -9.29 6.07 2.85
N ARG A 44 -10.01 6.50 3.88
CA ARG A 44 -9.45 6.71 5.23
C ARG A 44 -9.06 5.38 5.87
N PRO A 45 -8.18 5.40 6.89
CA PRO A 45 -7.95 4.25 7.75
C PRO A 45 -9.28 3.81 8.36
N CYS A 46 -9.66 2.55 8.12
CA CYS A 46 -10.92 2.02 8.62
C CYS A 46 -10.78 0.53 8.97
N GLU A 47 -11.63 0.07 9.89
CA GLU A 47 -11.64 -1.33 10.32
C GLU A 47 -11.92 -2.30 9.17
N ALA A 48 -12.72 -1.90 8.19
CA ALA A 48 -13.06 -2.76 7.06
C ALA A 48 -11.83 -3.19 6.25
N VAL A 49 -10.88 -2.27 6.02
CA VAL A 49 -9.60 -2.59 5.35
C VAL A 49 -8.74 -3.47 6.25
N ARG A 50 -8.65 -3.16 7.55
CA ARG A 50 -7.87 -3.94 8.52
C ARG A 50 -8.34 -5.39 8.58
N ASP A 51 -9.64 -5.61 8.68
CA ASP A 51 -10.26 -6.93 8.72
C ASP A 51 -10.12 -7.69 7.40
N ALA A 52 -10.35 -7.00 6.27
CA ALA A 52 -10.15 -7.59 4.96
C ALA A 52 -8.69 -7.99 4.75
N ALA A 53 -7.72 -7.16 5.15
CA ALA A 53 -6.29 -7.38 5.00
C ALA A 53 -5.69 -8.36 6.01
N ARG A 54 -6.47 -8.86 6.98
CA ARG A 54 -5.98 -9.78 8.02
C ARG A 54 -5.29 -11.00 7.40
N GLY A 55 -4.00 -11.17 7.71
CA GLY A 55 -3.16 -12.25 7.18
C GLY A 55 -3.01 -12.27 5.66
N ALA A 56 -3.20 -11.14 4.97
CA ALA A 56 -3.03 -11.07 3.52
C ALA A 56 -1.58 -11.35 3.11
N THR A 57 -1.41 -12.06 2.00
CA THR A 57 -0.09 -12.25 1.36
C THR A 57 0.43 -10.91 0.83
N LEU A 58 -0.47 -10.13 0.24
CA LEU A 58 -0.18 -8.79 -0.26
C LEU A 58 -1.36 -7.86 0.01
N LEU A 59 -1.08 -6.73 0.65
CA LEU A 59 -1.97 -5.57 0.71
C LEU A 59 -1.45 -4.50 -0.25
N VAL A 60 -2.29 -4.04 -1.17
CA VAL A 60 -2.03 -2.83 -1.96
C VAL A 60 -2.88 -1.73 -1.33
N HIS A 61 -2.22 -0.74 -0.72
CA HIS A 61 -2.87 0.31 0.05
C HIS A 61 -2.59 1.69 -0.54
N GLU A 62 -3.62 2.52 -0.61
CA GLU A 62 -3.45 3.95 -0.90
C GLU A 62 -2.67 4.66 0.22
N ALA A 63 -1.80 5.58 -0.17
CA ALA A 63 -1.01 6.42 0.72
C ALA A 63 -0.88 7.82 0.09
N THR A 64 -2.03 8.47 -0.10
CA THR A 64 -2.13 9.66 -0.96
C THR A 64 -1.34 10.86 -0.45
N PHE A 65 -1.30 11.03 0.87
CA PHE A 65 -0.71 12.19 1.54
C PHE A 65 0.57 11.83 2.33
N GLU A 66 1.47 12.80 2.42
CA GLU A 66 2.56 12.79 3.40
C GLU A 66 1.98 13.04 4.81
N ASP A 67 2.70 12.66 5.85
CA ASP A 67 2.19 12.71 7.23
C ASP A 67 1.98 14.16 7.71
N GLU A 68 2.73 15.11 7.16
CA GLU A 68 2.58 16.56 7.40
C GLU A 68 1.23 17.10 6.88
N LEU A 69 0.56 16.37 5.99
CA LEU A 69 -0.70 16.76 5.34
C LEU A 69 -1.89 15.96 5.90
N ALA A 70 -1.81 15.54 7.16
CA ALA A 70 -2.85 14.75 7.82
C ALA A 70 -4.23 15.45 7.82
N GLU A 71 -4.27 16.78 7.92
CA GLU A 71 -5.53 17.53 7.85
C GLU A 71 -6.15 17.46 6.45
N GLU A 72 -5.36 17.56 5.37
CA GLU A 72 -5.89 17.38 4.02
C GLU A 72 -6.29 15.93 3.75
N ALA A 73 -5.55 14.96 4.28
CA ALA A 73 -5.87 13.54 4.19
C ALA A 73 -7.24 13.25 4.81
N LEU A 74 -7.50 13.81 6.00
CA LEU A 74 -8.80 13.74 6.66
C LEU A 74 -9.89 14.44 5.84
N ALA A 75 -9.65 15.67 5.40
CA ALA A 75 -10.65 16.45 4.66
C ALA A 75 -11.05 15.84 3.31
N LYS A 76 -10.14 15.08 2.68
CA LYS A 76 -10.34 14.45 1.37
C LYS A 76 -10.61 12.95 1.45
N ASN A 77 -10.73 12.41 2.65
CA ASN A 77 -10.94 10.99 2.91
C ASN A 77 -9.90 10.04 2.27
N HIS A 78 -8.61 10.33 2.44
CA HIS A 78 -7.49 9.50 2.00
C HIS A 78 -6.50 9.25 3.13
N CYS A 79 -5.61 8.26 3.03
CA CYS A 79 -4.59 7.97 4.03
C CYS A 79 -3.35 8.86 3.89
N THR A 80 -2.69 9.12 5.02
CA THR A 80 -1.26 9.43 5.02
C THR A 80 -0.42 8.16 4.86
N THR A 81 0.88 8.34 4.64
CA THR A 81 1.83 7.23 4.49
C THR A 81 1.92 6.39 5.77
N SER A 82 2.05 7.01 6.95
CA SER A 82 2.11 6.27 8.22
C SER A 82 0.80 5.56 8.53
N GLU A 83 -0.35 6.18 8.25
CA GLU A 83 -1.65 5.57 8.51
C GLU A 83 -1.91 4.31 7.65
N ALA A 84 -1.48 4.31 6.39
CA ALA A 84 -1.57 3.15 5.51
C ALA A 84 -0.69 2.00 6.02
N VAL A 85 0.49 2.32 6.55
CA VAL A 85 1.43 1.34 7.09
C VAL A 85 0.97 0.78 8.42
N ASP A 86 0.46 1.62 9.31
CA ASP A 86 -0.14 1.20 10.58
C ASP A 86 -1.34 0.28 10.35
N THR A 87 -2.19 0.62 9.37
CA THR A 87 -3.30 -0.24 8.94
C THR A 87 -2.81 -1.61 8.51
N ALA A 88 -1.74 -1.67 7.72
CA ALA A 88 -1.18 -2.92 7.24
C ALA A 88 -0.49 -3.75 8.34
N ALA A 89 0.24 -3.08 9.23
CA ALA A 89 0.89 -3.70 10.38
C ALA A 89 -0.15 -4.28 11.35
N ALA A 90 -1.20 -3.53 11.65
CA ALA A 90 -2.31 -3.97 12.49
C ALA A 90 -3.10 -5.14 11.88
N ALA A 91 -3.17 -5.21 10.55
CA ALA A 91 -3.76 -6.36 9.84
C ALA A 91 -2.84 -7.60 9.84
N GLY A 92 -1.55 -7.44 10.16
CA GLY A 92 -0.56 -8.50 10.01
C GLY A 92 -0.41 -8.94 8.55
N ALA A 93 -0.49 -7.99 7.61
CA ALA A 93 -0.24 -8.27 6.20
C ALA A 93 1.23 -8.68 6.01
N TYR A 94 1.47 -9.75 5.24
CA TYR A 94 2.83 -10.25 5.01
C TYR A 94 3.68 -9.22 4.26
N ARG A 95 3.13 -8.65 3.18
CA ARG A 95 3.72 -7.53 2.46
C ARG A 95 2.67 -6.48 2.12
N THR A 96 3.14 -5.25 2.02
CA THR A 96 2.34 -4.09 1.63
C THR A 96 3.01 -3.35 0.51
N VAL A 97 2.25 -2.98 -0.51
CA VAL A 97 2.68 -2.05 -1.56
C VAL A 97 1.86 -0.77 -1.40
N LEU A 98 2.54 0.33 -1.12
CA LEU A 98 1.94 1.65 -1.07
C LEU A 98 1.81 2.21 -2.49
N THR A 99 0.69 2.85 -2.78
CA THR A 99 0.38 3.43 -4.10
C THR A 99 -0.53 4.66 -3.95
N HIS A 100 -1.02 5.20 -5.07
CA HIS A 100 -1.93 6.34 -5.15
C HIS A 100 -1.35 7.62 -4.54
N PHE A 101 -0.04 7.82 -4.69
CA PHE A 101 0.64 9.02 -4.19
C PHE A 101 0.15 10.28 -4.91
N SER A 102 -0.03 11.37 -4.17
CA SER A 102 -0.35 12.67 -4.75
C SER A 102 0.78 13.15 -5.66
N GLN A 103 0.48 13.36 -6.94
CA GLN A 103 1.44 13.89 -7.93
C GLN A 103 1.98 15.28 -7.61
N ARG A 104 1.35 15.99 -6.67
CA ARG A 104 1.81 17.33 -6.23
C ARG A 104 3.14 17.27 -5.47
N TYR A 105 3.52 16.08 -5.01
CA TYR A 105 4.77 15.82 -4.30
C TYR A 105 5.50 14.70 -5.05
N PRO A 106 6.26 14.99 -6.13
CA PRO A 106 6.94 13.98 -6.95
C PRO A 106 8.12 13.28 -6.23
N LYS A 107 8.19 13.37 -4.90
CA LYS A 107 9.23 12.76 -4.08
C LYS A 107 8.87 11.30 -3.83
N ILE A 108 9.87 10.44 -3.71
CA ILE A 108 9.65 9.17 -3.03
C ILE A 108 9.08 9.51 -1.65
N PRO A 109 7.95 8.89 -1.23
CA PRO A 109 7.40 9.14 0.10
C PRO A 109 8.50 8.98 1.15
N VAL A 110 8.55 9.89 2.11
CA VAL A 110 9.49 9.79 3.23
C VAL A 110 9.07 8.58 4.07
N ILE A 111 9.68 7.44 3.78
CA ILE A 111 9.49 6.20 4.54
C ILE A 111 10.47 6.22 5.71
N ASP A 112 10.04 6.47 6.94
CA ASP A 112 10.90 6.41 8.14
C ASP A 112 11.59 5.04 8.29
N ALA A 113 12.64 4.95 9.11
CA ALA A 113 13.32 3.72 9.47
C ALA A 113 12.39 2.71 10.18
N ASN A 114 11.27 3.15 10.76
CA ASN A 114 10.26 2.30 11.40
C ASN A 114 9.46 1.41 10.42
N PHE A 115 9.58 1.66 9.12
CA PHE A 115 8.83 0.97 8.05
C PHE A 115 9.47 -0.36 7.60
N GLN A 116 10.55 -0.79 8.25
CA GLN A 116 11.42 -1.84 7.71
C GLN A 116 10.90 -3.25 8.03
N GLY A 117 10.41 -3.94 7.01
CA GLY A 117 10.24 -5.41 7.05
C GLY A 117 9.17 -5.97 6.12
N SER A 118 8.16 -5.16 5.77
CA SER A 118 7.01 -5.62 4.99
C SER A 118 6.57 -4.69 3.85
N VAL A 119 7.02 -3.44 3.83
CA VAL A 119 6.52 -2.40 2.91
C VAL A 119 7.38 -2.25 1.67
N GLY A 120 6.75 -2.03 0.51
CA GLY A 120 7.33 -1.55 -0.73
C GLY A 120 6.54 -0.38 -1.32
N ILE A 121 7.12 0.30 -2.30
CA ILE A 121 6.52 1.44 -3.01
C ILE A 121 6.21 1.02 -4.45
N ALA A 122 5.01 1.33 -4.93
CA ALA A 122 4.64 1.16 -6.32
C ALA A 122 5.23 2.27 -7.21
N PHE A 123 5.60 1.91 -8.43
CA PHE A 123 5.91 2.84 -9.51
C PHE A 123 5.09 2.46 -10.74
N ASP A 124 4.91 3.44 -11.62
CA ASP A 124 4.25 3.21 -12.90
C ASP A 124 4.91 2.05 -13.65
N LEU A 125 4.06 1.16 -14.20
CA LEU A 125 4.46 -0.06 -14.92
C LEU A 125 5.21 -1.11 -14.09
N MET A 126 5.35 -0.92 -12.78
CA MET A 126 5.94 -1.92 -11.89
C MET A 126 5.14 -3.22 -11.94
N ARG A 127 5.84 -4.34 -12.08
CA ARG A 127 5.26 -5.69 -11.98
C ARG A 127 5.95 -6.44 -10.85
N ILE A 128 5.15 -6.96 -9.93
CA ILE A 128 5.65 -7.75 -8.80
C ILE A 128 5.15 -9.17 -8.97
N ASN A 129 6.08 -10.13 -9.06
CA ASN A 129 5.73 -11.53 -8.92
C ASN A 129 5.57 -11.85 -7.43
N LEU A 130 4.53 -12.61 -7.07
CA LEU A 130 4.28 -13.00 -5.68
C LEU A 130 5.47 -13.76 -5.07
N VAL A 131 6.26 -14.50 -5.88
CA VAL A 131 7.46 -15.20 -5.41
C VAL A 131 8.58 -14.26 -4.96
N ASP A 132 8.59 -13.02 -5.46
CA ASP A 132 9.60 -12.00 -5.15
C ASP A 132 9.18 -11.08 -3.99
N LEU A 133 7.99 -11.26 -3.41
CA LEU A 133 7.53 -10.51 -2.25
C LEU A 133 8.52 -10.48 -1.06
N PRO A 134 9.28 -11.54 -0.75
CA PRO A 134 10.30 -11.47 0.29
C PRO A 134 11.34 -10.36 0.05
N ARG A 135 11.64 -10.04 -1.21
CA ARG A 135 12.64 -9.06 -1.63
C ARG A 135 12.12 -7.63 -1.69
N LEU A 136 10.80 -7.45 -1.72
CA LEU A 136 10.15 -6.14 -1.91
C LEU A 136 10.69 -5.06 -0.95
N PRO A 137 10.83 -5.29 0.37
CA PRO A 137 11.32 -4.26 1.29
C PRO A 137 12.78 -3.83 1.02
N SER A 138 13.60 -4.72 0.44
CA SER A 138 15.00 -4.43 0.10
C SER A 138 15.15 -3.45 -1.07
N LEU A 139 14.06 -3.17 -1.80
CA LEU A 139 14.06 -2.20 -2.90
C LEU A 139 13.94 -0.78 -2.38
N VAL A 140 13.23 -0.54 -1.28
CA VAL A 140 12.94 0.81 -0.77
C VAL A 140 14.22 1.63 -0.52
N PRO A 141 15.26 1.13 0.19
CA PRO A 141 16.49 1.91 0.38
C PRO A 141 17.21 2.22 -0.93
N LYS A 142 17.15 1.31 -1.92
CA LYS A 142 17.81 1.49 -3.22
C LYS A 142 17.08 2.53 -4.08
N LEU A 143 15.76 2.54 -4.01
CA LEU A 143 14.93 3.53 -4.67
C LEU A 143 15.19 4.92 -4.08
N LYS A 144 15.30 5.06 -2.75
CA LYS A 144 15.69 6.33 -2.12
C LYS A 144 17.00 6.89 -2.67
N LEU A 145 18.01 6.04 -2.87
CA LEU A 145 19.28 6.46 -3.47
C LEU A 145 19.13 6.90 -4.94
N LEU A 146 18.26 6.22 -5.70
CA LEU A 146 18.04 6.52 -7.11
C LEU A 146 17.32 7.86 -7.34
N PHE A 147 16.45 8.25 -6.41
CA PHE A 147 15.63 9.46 -6.50
C PHE A 147 16.03 10.53 -5.47
N ALA A 148 17.21 10.41 -4.87
CA ALA A 148 17.77 11.46 -4.02
C ALA A 148 18.01 12.72 -4.87
N GLU A 149 17.58 13.88 -4.38
CA GLU A 149 17.90 15.15 -5.00
C GLU A 149 19.37 15.53 -4.69
N PRO A 150 20.04 16.32 -5.54
CA PRO A 150 21.43 16.75 -5.29
C PRO A 150 21.61 17.51 -3.96
N GLU A 151 20.55 18.12 -3.42
CA GLU A 151 20.58 18.84 -2.13
C GLU A 151 20.60 17.89 -0.92
N ASP A 152 20.20 16.62 -1.08
CA ASP A 152 20.27 15.58 -0.04
C ASP A 152 21.64 14.88 -0.01
N ALA A 153 22.46 15.08 -1.05
CA ALA A 153 23.85 14.63 -1.12
C ALA A 153 24.75 15.73 -0.55
N GLY A 154 24.77 15.84 0.78
CA GLY A 154 25.45 16.87 1.56
C GLY A 154 26.62 17.58 0.87
N VAL A 155 26.51 18.90 0.83
CA VAL A 155 27.67 19.81 0.77
C VAL A 155 28.63 19.33 1.87
N GLY A 156 29.77 18.76 1.45
CA GLY A 156 30.90 18.58 2.36
C GLY A 156 31.36 19.96 2.77
N ASP A 157 31.33 20.26 4.07
CA ASP A 157 32.04 21.39 4.63
C ASP A 157 33.55 21.16 4.38
N ASP A 158 34.11 21.95 3.45
CA ASP A 158 35.56 22.20 3.33
C ASP A 158 36.01 23.25 4.37
#